data_AF-A0A9P5QJ16-F1
#
_entry.id   AF-A0A9P5QJ16-F1
#
_cell.length_a   1.000
_cell.length_b   1.000
_cell.length_c   1.000
_cell.angle_alpha   90.00
_cell.angle_beta   90.00
_cell.angle_gamma   90.00
#
_symmetry.space_group_name_H-M   'P 1'
#
loop_
_entity.id
_entity.type
_entity.pdbx_description
1 polymer ?
#
loop_
_entity_poly.entity_id
_entity_poly.type
_entity_poly.pdbx_seq_one_letter_code
_entity_poly.pdbx_strand_id
1 'polypeptide(L)'
;VSFGESFGCLDNIESQVDFAVAFDDLTSVISDRLMDPAWKIREAMTKVGKKNVHNRNLVRSHAMRIIEKRRAEGYHKPKKDLLQLFMETKDEEGNALTDEHLVDVILNFT
;
A
#
# COMPACT_ATOMS: atom_id res chain seq x y z
N VAL A 1 3.23 10.05 -8.87
CA VAL A 1 2.43 11.03 -9.68
C VAL A 1 0.98 11.11 -9.19
N SER A 2 0.30 10.00 -8.92
CA SER A 2 -1.13 9.95 -8.56
C SER A 2 -1.51 10.51 -7.18
N PHE A 3 -0.63 10.37 -6.18
CA PHE A 3 -0.90 10.76 -4.78
C PHE A 3 -0.07 11.94 -4.28
N GLY A 4 0.66 12.62 -5.18
CA GLY A 4 1.47 13.78 -4.83
C GLY A 4 2.61 13.53 -3.84
N GLU A 5 2.91 12.26 -3.54
CA GLU A 5 3.97 11.80 -2.64
C GLU A 5 5.07 11.02 -3.38
N SER A 6 6.28 11.06 -2.82
CA SER A 6 7.42 10.22 -3.23
C SER A 6 7.57 9.09 -2.22
N PHE A 7 7.61 7.85 -2.69
CA PHE A 7 7.85 6.68 -1.85
C PHE A 7 9.33 6.54 -1.42
N GLY A 8 10.20 7.46 -1.87
CA GLY A 8 11.64 7.43 -1.61
C GLY A 8 12.42 6.50 -2.54
N CYS A 9 11.73 5.74 -3.41
CA CYS A 9 12.35 4.75 -4.31
C CYS A 9 13.29 5.38 -5.35
N LEU A 10 13.19 6.70 -5.57
CA LEU A 10 14.02 7.47 -6.49
C LEU A 10 14.99 8.40 -5.77
N ASP A 11 14.94 8.47 -4.43
CA ASP A 11 15.77 9.37 -3.64
C ASP A 11 17.23 8.87 -3.59
N ASN A 12 17.40 7.55 -3.61
CA ASN A 12 18.70 6.89 -3.77
C ASN A 12 18.52 5.51 -4.43
N ILE A 13 18.95 5.42 -5.69
CA ILE A 13 18.84 4.23 -6.55
C ILE A 13 19.63 3.04 -5.99
N GLU A 14 20.68 3.29 -5.20
CA GLU A 14 21.48 2.24 -4.57
C GLU A 14 20.88 1.74 -3.24
N SER A 15 19.95 2.49 -2.64
CA SER A 15 19.28 2.10 -1.40
C SER A 15 17.96 1.40 -1.69
N GLN A 16 17.79 0.20 -1.17
CA GLN A 16 16.48 -0.44 -1.18
C GLN A 16 15.55 0.29 -0.22
N VAL A 17 14.38 0.69 -0.70
CA VAL A 17 13.31 1.19 0.15
C VAL A 17 12.53 0.00 0.67
N ASP A 18 12.46 -0.18 1.99
CA ASP A 18 11.80 -1.31 2.62
C ASP A 18 10.36 -1.54 2.11
N PHE A 19 9.64 -0.45 1.82
CA PHE A 19 8.31 -0.52 1.22
C PHE A 19 8.31 -1.20 -0.14
N ALA A 20 9.21 -0.81 -1.05
CA ALA A 20 9.29 -1.36 -2.40
C ALA A 20 9.64 -2.85 -2.36
N VAL A 21 10.63 -3.23 -1.55
CA VAL A 21 11.02 -4.64 -1.38
C VAL A 21 9.86 -5.46 -0.82
N ALA A 22 9.17 -4.96 0.21
CA ALA A 22 8.04 -5.64 0.80
C ALA A 22 6.86 -5.78 -0.18
N PHE A 23 6.60 -4.76 -1.00
CA PHE A 23 5.54 -4.77 -2.00
C PHE A 23 5.84 -5.74 -3.15
N ASP A 24 7.07 -5.73 -3.67
CA ASP A 24 7.51 -6.65 -4.72
C ASP A 24 7.48 -8.10 -4.25
N ASP A 25 7.99 -8.37 -3.04
CA ASP A 25 7.92 -9.69 -2.41
C ASP A 25 6.47 -10.22 -2.34
N LEU A 26 5.53 -9.39 -1.87
CA LEU A 26 4.12 -9.78 -1.75
C LEU A 26 3.48 -10.03 -3.10
N THR A 27 3.78 -9.19 -4.10
CA THR A 27 3.24 -9.31 -5.45
C THR A 27 3.79 -10.57 -6.14
N SER A 28 5.07 -10.89 -5.95
CA SER A 28 5.67 -12.14 -6.41
C SER A 28 4.95 -13.35 -5.80
N VAL A 29 4.69 -13.33 -4.49
CA VAL A 29 3.95 -14.42 -3.83
C VAL A 29 2.54 -14.57 -4.39
N ILE A 30 1.83 -13.47 -4.67
CA ILE A 30 0.51 -13.52 -5.29
C ILE A 30 0.58 -14.17 -6.67
N SER A 31 1.59 -13.80 -7.48
CA SER A 31 1.84 -14.39 -8.80
C SER A 31 2.13 -15.89 -8.70
N ASP A 32 3.00 -16.30 -7.76
CA ASP A 32 3.33 -17.71 -7.53
C ASP A 32 2.10 -18.53 -7.12
N ARG A 33 1.24 -17.99 -6.25
CA ARG A 33 -0.01 -18.63 -5.84
C ARG A 33 -1.00 -18.80 -6.98
N LEU A 34 -0.98 -17.90 -7.97
CA LEU A 34 -1.82 -18.01 -9.17
C LEU A 34 -1.36 -19.18 -10.06
N MET A 35 -0.05 -19.43 -10.13
CA MET A 35 0.55 -20.47 -10.96
C MET A 35 0.67 -21.84 -10.28
N ASP A 36 0.78 -21.88 -8.96
CA ASP A 36 0.91 -23.11 -8.17
C ASP A 36 -0.38 -23.41 -7.40
N PRO A 37 -1.30 -24.26 -7.92
CA PRO A 37 -2.52 -24.63 -7.21
C PRO A 37 -2.28 -25.38 -5.88
N ALA A 38 -1.07 -25.91 -5.65
CA ALA A 38 -0.66 -26.56 -4.40
C ALA A 38 0.01 -25.59 -3.40
N TRP A 39 -0.02 -24.27 -3.65
CA TRP A 39 0.64 -23.24 -2.83
C TRP A 39 0.34 -23.35 -1.33
N LYS A 40 -0.89 -23.72 -0.94
CA LYS A 40 -1.28 -23.84 0.48
C LYS A 40 -0.42 -24.88 1.22
N ILE A 41 -0.08 -25.98 0.55
CA ILE A 41 0.74 -27.06 1.13
C ILE A 41 2.19 -26.58 1.25
N ARG A 42 2.71 -25.91 0.22
CA ARG A 42 4.05 -25.32 0.22
C ARG A 42 4.20 -24.26 1.31
N GLU A 43 3.22 -23.39 1.48
CA GLU A 43 3.24 -22.35 2.52
C GLU A 43 3.12 -22.93 3.93
N ALA A 44 2.33 -23.98 4.12
CA ALA A 44 2.24 -24.67 5.41
C ALA A 44 3.57 -25.30 5.84
N MET A 45 4.40 -25.74 4.88
CA MET A 45 5.70 -26.35 5.14
C MET A 45 6.87 -25.34 5.20
N THR A 46 6.65 -24.07 4.89
CA THR A 46 7.71 -23.05 4.79
C THR A 46 7.48 -21.88 5.74
N LYS A 47 8.51 -21.04 5.92
CA LYS A 47 8.42 -19.80 6.73
C LYS A 47 7.82 -18.61 5.95
N VAL A 48 7.36 -18.84 4.71
CA VAL A 48 6.83 -17.81 3.80
C VAL A 48 5.70 -17.01 4.45
N GLY A 49 4.81 -17.66 5.21
CA GLY A 49 3.72 -16.98 5.91
C GLY A 49 4.18 -15.88 6.89
N LYS A 50 5.26 -16.11 7.66
CA LYS A 50 5.77 -15.09 8.62
C LYS A 50 6.38 -13.89 7.90
N LYS A 51 7.12 -14.12 6.81
CA LYS A 51 7.68 -13.06 5.96
C LYS A 51 6.55 -12.23 5.34
N ASN A 52 5.51 -12.88 4.82
CA ASN A 52 4.36 -12.20 4.21
C ASN A 52 3.60 -11.33 5.22
N VAL A 53 3.40 -11.80 6.46
CA VAL A 53 2.76 -10.99 7.50
C VAL A 53 3.58 -9.74 7.82
N HIS A 54 4.90 -9.89 7.94
CA HIS A 54 5.80 -8.75 8.15
C HIS A 54 5.74 -7.75 7.00
N ASN A 55 5.91 -8.21 5.77
CA ASN A 55 5.88 -7.37 4.58
C ASN A 55 4.51 -6.68 4.41
N ARG A 56 3.41 -7.40 4.68
CA ARG A 56 2.06 -6.82 4.65
C ARG A 56 1.91 -5.67 5.64
N ASN A 57 2.43 -5.84 6.85
CA ASN A 57 2.38 -4.79 7.85
C ASN A 57 3.22 -3.59 7.43
N LEU A 58 4.40 -3.81 6.87
CA LEU A 58 5.28 -2.74 6.39
C LEU A 58 4.61 -1.91 5.29
N VAL A 59 4.03 -2.57 4.29
CA VAL A 59 3.28 -1.94 3.19
C VAL A 59 2.09 -1.14 3.71
N ARG A 60 1.28 -1.74 4.60
CA ARG A 60 0.11 -1.06 5.20
C ARG A 60 0.50 0.13 6.07
N SER A 61 1.53 0.00 6.91
CA SER A 61 2.02 1.08 7.75
C SER A 61 2.55 2.24 6.92
N HIS A 62 3.21 1.95 5.79
CA HIS A 62 3.67 2.99 4.88
C HIS A 62 2.49 3.76 4.25
N ALA A 63 1.47 3.05 3.75
CA ALA A 63 0.25 3.68 3.22
C ALA A 63 -0.49 4.50 4.28
N MET A 64 -0.59 3.99 5.51
CA MET A 64 -1.21 4.70 6.63
C MET A 64 -0.47 6.00 6.94
N ARG A 65 0.87 5.96 6.97
CA ARG A 65 1.69 7.15 7.21
C ARG A 65 1.47 8.24 6.16
N ILE A 66 1.25 7.85 4.90
CA ILE A 66 0.90 8.81 3.83
C ILE A 66 -0.44 9.50 4.13
N ILE A 67 -1.45 8.74 4.56
CA ILE A 67 -2.77 9.27 4.93
C ILE A 67 -2.67 10.20 6.14
N GLU A 68 -1.99 9.76 7.20
CA GLU A 68 -1.80 10.53 8.43
C GLU A 68 -1.06 11.84 8.17
N LYS A 69 0.05 11.79 7.42
CA LYS A 69 0.80 12.98 7.01
C LYS A 69 -0.09 13.95 6.25
N ARG A 70 -0.91 13.45 5.31
CA ARG A 70 -1.87 14.26 4.56
C ARG A 70 -2.92 14.93 5.45
N ARG A 71 -3.44 14.22 6.45
CA ARG A 71 -4.41 14.78 7.42
C ARG A 71 -3.77 15.85 8.29
N ALA A 72 -2.53 15.64 8.74
CA ALA A 72 -1.81 16.56 9.62
C ALA A 72 -1.34 17.83 8.89
N GLU A 73 -0.75 17.67 7.71
CA GLU A 73 -0.22 18.78 6.92
C GLU A 73 -1.29 19.52 6.11
N GLY A 74 -2.47 18.91 5.92
CA GLY A 74 -3.53 19.46 5.08
C GLY A 74 -3.19 19.44 3.57
N TYR A 75 -4.21 19.69 2.73
CA TYR A 75 -4.02 19.75 1.29
C TYR A 75 -3.96 21.19 0.78
N HIS A 76 -2.75 21.62 0.42
CA HIS A 76 -2.47 23.01 0.05
C HIS A 76 -2.25 23.23 -1.46
N LYS A 77 -2.38 22.18 -2.28
CA LYS A 77 -2.18 22.28 -3.73
C LYS A 77 -3.47 22.74 -4.44
N PRO A 78 -3.36 23.53 -5.52
CA PRO A 78 -4.53 24.10 -6.22
C PRO A 78 -5.39 23.06 -6.96
N LYS A 79 -4.81 21.92 -7.35
CA LYS A 79 -5.54 20.80 -7.97
C LYS A 79 -5.51 19.62 -7.02
N LYS A 80 -6.65 18.96 -6.79
CA LYS A 80 -6.76 17.76 -5.95
C LYS A 80 -6.09 16.56 -6.62
N ASP A 81 -5.30 15.81 -5.84
CA ASP A 81 -4.74 14.51 -6.26
C ASP A 81 -5.71 13.37 -5.91
N LEU A 82 -5.40 12.15 -6.35
CA LEU A 82 -6.33 11.03 -6.22
C LEU A 82 -6.66 10.72 -4.75
N LEU A 83 -5.66 10.81 -3.86
CA LEU A 83 -5.85 10.59 -2.43
C LEU A 83 -6.77 11.66 -1.85
N GLN A 84 -6.58 12.93 -2.21
CA GLN A 84 -7.44 14.00 -1.74
C GLN A 84 -8.89 13.82 -2.20
N LEU A 85 -9.10 13.36 -3.44
CA LEU A 85 -10.44 13.05 -3.94
C LEU A 85 -11.12 11.95 -3.12
N PHE A 86 -10.42 10.84 -2.83
CA PHE A 86 -10.97 9.76 -2.02
C PHE A 86 -11.18 10.16 -0.54
N MET A 87 -10.31 10.99 0.04
CA MET A 87 -10.49 11.49 1.41
C MET A 87 -11.72 12.42 1.56
N GLU A 88 -12.10 13.13 0.50
CA GLU A 88 -13.29 13.99 0.49
C GLU A 88 -14.56 13.26 0.00
N THR A 89 -14.40 12.06 -0.57
CA THR A 89 -15.50 11.25 -1.06
C THR A 89 -16.29 10.66 0.10
N LYS A 90 -17.60 10.57 -0.10
CA LYS A 90 -18.52 9.89 0.80
C LYS A 90 -19.04 8.62 0.15
N ASP A 91 -19.29 7.61 0.95
CA ASP A 91 -19.95 6.38 0.51
C ASP A 91 -21.43 6.61 0.20
N GLU A 92 -22.13 5.55 -0.21
CA GLU A 92 -23.56 5.58 -0.55
C GLU A 92 -24.45 5.98 0.64
N GLU A 93 -23.95 5.82 1.87
CA GLU A 93 -24.63 6.20 3.12
C GLU A 93 -24.27 7.62 3.58
N GLY A 94 -23.35 8.31 2.88
CA GLY A 94 -22.91 9.65 3.19
C GLY A 94 -21.76 9.75 4.21
N ASN A 95 -21.17 8.62 4.60
CA ASN A 95 -20.03 8.55 5.52
C ASN A 95 -18.70 8.78 4.77
N ALA A 96 -17.71 9.35 5.46
CA ALA A 96 -16.36 9.44 4.92
C ALA A 96 -15.73 8.04 4.82
N LEU A 97 -14.87 7.82 3.83
CA LEU A 97 -14.13 6.56 3.71
C LEU A 97 -13.25 6.31 4.95
N THR A 98 -13.25 5.06 5.39
CA THR A 98 -12.39 4.60 6.49
C THR A 98 -10.92 4.62 6.08
N ASP A 99 -10.02 4.70 7.06
CA ASP A 99 -8.59 4.63 6.76
C ASP A 99 -8.18 3.30 6.11
N GLU A 100 -8.92 2.21 6.38
CA GLU A 100 -8.70 0.93 5.71
C GLU A 100 -9.05 1.00 4.22
N HIS A 101 -10.18 1.61 3.84
CA HIS A 101 -10.53 1.83 2.44
C HIS A 101 -9.52 2.74 1.74
N LEU A 102 -9.02 3.79 2.42
CA LEU A 102 -8.00 4.67 1.86
C LEU A 102 -6.65 3.96 1.66
N VAL A 103 -6.26 3.06 2.58
CA VAL A 103 -5.08 2.20 2.40
C VAL A 103 -5.27 1.31 1.18
N ASP A 104 -6.42 0.66 1.03
CA ASP A 104 -6.69 -0.22 -0.11
C ASP A 104 -6.69 0.56 -1.44
N VAL A 105 -7.21 1.79 -1.46
CA VAL A 105 -7.09 2.70 -2.61
C VAL A 105 -5.62 2.96 -2.94
N ILE A 106 -4.79 3.32 -1.96
CA ILE A 106 -3.36 3.57 -2.20
C ILE A 106 -2.70 2.34 -2.81
N LEU A 107 -2.96 1.15 -2.26
CA LEU A 107 -2.35 -0.09 -2.72
C LEU A 107 -2.84 -0.55 -4.11
N ASN A 108 -4.09 -0.27 -4.47
CA ASN A 108 -4.62 -0.62 -5.79
C ASN A 108 -4.08 0.26 -6.93
N PHE A 109 -3.65 1.49 -6.61
CA PHE A 109 -3.14 2.46 -7.60
C PHE A 109 -1.61 2.65 -7.53
N THR A 110 -0.92 1.84 -6.73
CA THR A 110 0.54 1.78 -6.65
C THR A 110 1.04 0.61 -7.49
#